data_AF-A0A916JTI0-F1
#
_entry.id   AF-A0A916JTI0-F1
#
_cell.length_a   1.000
_cell.length_b   1.000
_cell.length_c   1.000
_cell.angle_alpha   90.00
_cell.angle_beta   90.00
_cell.angle_gamma   90.00
#
_symmetry.space_group_name_H-M   'P 1'
#
loop_
_entity.id
_entity.type
_entity.pdbx_description
1 polymer ?
#
loop_
_entity_poly.entity_id
_entity_poly.type
_entity_poly.pdbx_seq_one_letter_code
_entity_poly.pdbx_strand_id
1 'polypeptide(L)'
;MIERLIAAVARKKNDEKGFTLIELLVVVIIIGILAAIAIPIFLNQRQGAWRSAVESDVANARLAVETALTQNNGSLTGLTVPGSTGPGPTTGNITKGSATVATISVSQGVTVAFAATGNDYTITGTHADLGADDYVYTSSNGSSAW
;
A
#
# COMPACT_ATOMS: atom_id res chain seq x y z
N MET A 1 28.93 -58.76 39.45
CA MET A 1 28.53 -58.66 38.02
C MET A 1 27.51 -57.54 37.80
N ILE A 2 26.48 -57.41 38.66
CA ILE A 2 25.42 -56.38 38.58
C ILE A 2 25.95 -54.95 38.82
N GLU A 3 27.01 -54.77 39.63
CA GLU A 3 27.61 -53.45 39.89
C GLU A 3 28.19 -52.76 38.65
N ARG A 4 28.68 -53.52 37.66
CA ARG A 4 29.18 -52.96 36.39
C ARG A 4 28.05 -52.46 35.48
N LEU A 5 26.82 -52.92 35.69
CA LEU A 5 25.64 -52.52 34.91
C LEU A 5 25.05 -51.19 35.43
N ILE A 6 25.07 -50.96 36.74
CA ILE A 6 24.60 -49.71 37.35
C ILE A 6 25.52 -48.54 36.98
N ALA A 7 26.84 -48.77 36.92
CA ALA A 7 27.81 -47.74 36.52
C ALA A 7 27.68 -47.28 35.06
N ALA A 8 27.21 -48.16 34.16
CA ALA A 8 27.00 -47.83 32.75
C ALA A 8 25.71 -47.01 32.51
N VAL A 9 24.67 -47.21 33.32
CA VAL A 9 23.42 -46.44 33.26
C VAL A 9 23.56 -45.06 33.91
N ALA A 10 24.40 -44.93 34.94
CA ALA A 10 24.63 -43.66 35.65
C ALA A 10 25.42 -42.59 34.86
N ARG A 11 25.89 -42.91 33.64
CA ARG A 11 26.75 -42.02 32.83
C ARG A 11 26.11 -41.51 31.55
N LYS A 12 24.78 -41.47 31.46
CA LYS A 12 24.09 -40.62 30.49
C LYS A 12 23.63 -39.34 31.17
N LYS A 13 24.60 -38.55 31.66
CA LYS A 13 24.37 -37.11 31.90
C LYS A 13 24.07 -36.55 30.51
N ASN A 14 22.79 -36.36 30.22
CA ASN A 14 22.38 -35.62 29.04
C ASN A 14 23.15 -34.30 29.11
N ASP A 15 23.99 -34.08 28.09
CA ASP A 15 24.74 -32.85 27.89
C ASP A 15 23.73 -31.78 27.46
N GLU A 16 22.81 -31.44 28.36
CA GLU A 16 21.86 -30.34 28.20
C GLU A 16 22.67 -29.05 28.32
N LYS A 17 23.37 -28.72 27.22
CA LYS A 17 23.98 -27.42 27.00
C LYS A 17 22.86 -26.41 26.89
N GLY A 18 22.43 -25.89 28.04
CA GLY A 18 21.52 -24.76 28.12
C GLY A 18 22.16 -23.54 27.46
N PHE A 19 21.33 -22.75 26.78
CA PHE A 19 21.74 -21.47 26.19
C PHE A 19 22.30 -20.57 27.29
N THR A 20 23.49 -20.01 27.11
CA THR A 20 24.04 -19.09 28.10
C THR A 20 23.34 -17.74 28.02
N LEU A 21 23.18 -17.06 29.16
CA LEU A 21 22.61 -15.71 29.19
C LEU A 21 23.44 -14.72 28.37
N ILE A 22 24.75 -14.94 28.27
CA ILE A 22 25.65 -14.10 27.46
C ILE A 22 25.45 -14.32 25.96
N GLU A 23 25.17 -15.55 25.51
CA GLU A 23 24.82 -15.81 24.11
C GLU A 23 23.51 -15.10 23.75
N LEU A 24 22.50 -15.16 24.61
CA LEU A 24 21.25 -14.41 24.39
C LEU A 24 21.47 -12.89 24.41
N LEU A 25 22.34 -12.39 25.30
CA LEU A 25 22.65 -10.97 25.41
C LEU A 25 23.29 -10.41 24.13
N VAL A 26 24.30 -11.11 23.58
CA VAL A 26 24.98 -10.65 22.36
C VAL A 26 24.01 -10.67 21.17
N VAL A 27 23.13 -11.67 21.09
CA VAL A 27 22.13 -11.76 20.01
C VAL A 27 21.16 -10.58 20.03
N VAL A 28 20.62 -10.21 21.19
CA VAL A 28 19.70 -9.07 21.27
C VAL A 28 20.38 -7.74 20.98
N ILE A 29 21.67 -7.61 21.32
CA ILE A 29 22.47 -6.42 20.96
C ILE A 29 22.61 -6.32 19.44
N ILE A 30 22.97 -7.41 18.76
CA ILE A 30 23.13 -7.43 17.31
C ILE A 30 21.79 -7.13 16.61
N ILE A 31 20.70 -7.78 17.02
CA ILE A 31 19.35 -7.51 16.48
C ILE A 31 18.94 -6.06 16.76
N GLY A 32 19.28 -5.51 17.92
CA GLY A 32 19.02 -4.10 18.25
C GLY A 32 19.71 -3.12 17.29
N ILE A 33 20.98 -3.36 16.96
CA ILE A 33 21.73 -2.53 15.99
C ILE A 33 21.11 -2.65 14.60
N LEU A 34 20.77 -3.86 14.15
CA LEU A 34 20.15 -4.07 12.85
C LEU A 34 18.77 -3.41 12.76
N ALA A 35 17.94 -3.55 13.80
CA ALA A 35 16.61 -2.96 13.86
C ALA A 35 16.67 -1.42 13.82
N ALA A 36 17.63 -0.81 14.52
CA ALA A 36 17.80 0.64 14.54
C ALA A 36 18.04 1.24 13.14
N ILE A 37 18.76 0.52 12.27
CA ILE A 37 19.00 0.94 10.87
C ILE A 37 17.85 0.52 9.96
N ALA A 38 17.33 -0.70 10.13
CA ALA A 38 16.34 -1.27 9.22
C ALA A 38 14.97 -0.58 9.33
N ILE A 39 14.53 -0.22 10.54
CA ILE A 39 13.21 0.39 10.76
C ILE A 39 13.03 1.71 9.97
N PRO A 40 13.91 2.72 10.07
CA PRO A 40 13.71 3.98 9.35
C PRO A 40 13.75 3.78 7.82
N ILE A 41 14.63 2.90 7.33
CA ILE A 41 14.72 2.58 5.89
C ILE A 41 13.43 1.92 5.41
N PHE A 42 12.93 0.93 6.15
CA PHE A 42 11.71 0.22 5.82
C PHE A 42 10.50 1.16 5.81
N LEU A 43 10.40 2.06 6.80
CA LEU A 43 9.31 3.05 6.84
C LEU A 43 9.34 4.01 5.65
N ASN A 44 10.54 4.46 5.23
CA ASN A 44 10.68 5.33 4.06
C ASN A 44 10.35 4.58 2.75
N GLN A 45 10.80 3.34 2.60
CA GLN A 45 10.45 2.50 1.45
C GLN A 45 8.95 2.26 1.36
N ARG A 46 8.29 2.04 2.50
CA ARG A 46 6.84 1.85 2.58
C ARG A 46 6.08 3.11 2.17
N GLN A 47 6.52 4.30 2.60
CA GLN A 47 5.96 5.57 2.13
C GLN A 47 6.13 5.75 0.62
N GLY A 48 7.30 5.44 0.08
CA GLY A 48 7.52 5.46 -1.37
C GLY A 48 6.59 4.52 -2.13
N ALA A 49 6.36 3.30 -1.61
CA ALA A 49 5.43 2.35 -2.20
C ALA A 49 3.97 2.86 -2.18
N TRP A 50 3.54 3.48 -1.09
CA TRP A 50 2.22 4.12 -1.01
C TRP A 50 2.10 5.27 -2.02
N ARG A 51 3.15 6.08 -2.16
CA ARG A 51 3.17 7.16 -3.15
C ARG A 51 3.01 6.64 -4.57
N SER A 52 3.79 5.63 -4.94
CA SER A 52 3.68 4.99 -6.26
C SER A 52 2.31 4.34 -6.50
N ALA A 53 1.68 3.78 -5.46
CA ALA A 53 0.33 3.23 -5.57
C ALA A 53 -0.70 4.32 -5.89
N VAL A 54 -0.65 5.46 -5.19
CA VAL A 54 -1.52 6.61 -5.46
C VAL A 54 -1.31 7.15 -6.87
N GLU A 55 -0.06 7.37 -7.29
CA GLU A 55 0.24 7.85 -8.65
C GLU A 55 -0.33 6.92 -9.73
N SER A 56 -0.12 5.61 -9.55
CA SER A 56 -0.63 4.57 -10.46
C SER A 56 -2.16 4.58 -10.52
N ASP A 57 -2.83 4.64 -9.37
CA ASP A 57 -4.29 4.64 -9.31
C ASP A 57 -4.90 5.92 -9.89
N VAL A 58 -4.28 7.08 -9.65
CA VAL A 58 -4.69 8.35 -10.26
C VAL A 58 -4.51 8.30 -11.78
N ALA A 59 -3.41 7.73 -12.28
CA ALA A 59 -3.20 7.53 -13.70
C ALA A 59 -4.25 6.58 -14.32
N ASN A 60 -4.56 5.48 -13.65
CA ASN A 60 -5.61 4.55 -14.07
C ASN A 60 -7.00 5.21 -14.08
N ALA A 61 -7.31 6.00 -13.05
CA ALA A 61 -8.55 6.77 -12.98
C ALA A 61 -8.63 7.80 -14.11
N ARG A 62 -7.53 8.50 -14.41
CA ARG A 62 -7.43 9.41 -15.55
C ARG A 62 -7.75 8.70 -16.87
N LEU A 63 -7.13 7.55 -17.12
CA LEU A 63 -7.39 6.77 -18.35
C LEU A 63 -8.87 6.33 -18.45
N ALA A 64 -9.48 5.94 -17.34
CA ALA A 64 -10.90 5.59 -17.30
C ALA A 64 -11.80 6.80 -17.62
N VAL A 65 -11.48 7.99 -17.08
CA VAL A 65 -12.19 9.23 -17.39
C VAL A 65 -12.00 9.63 -18.86
N GLU A 66 -10.78 9.56 -19.40
CA GLU A 66 -10.51 9.84 -20.82
C GLU A 66 -11.26 8.89 -21.76
N THR A 67 -11.38 7.61 -21.37
CA THR A 67 -12.18 6.62 -22.10
C THR A 67 -13.67 6.99 -22.09
N ALA A 68 -14.21 7.35 -20.92
CA ALA A 68 -15.59 7.78 -20.79
C ALA A 68 -15.88 9.08 -21.56
N LEU A 69 -14.95 10.03 -21.56
CA LEU A 69 -15.01 11.25 -22.35
C LEU A 69 -15.05 10.96 -23.85
N THR A 70 -14.19 10.06 -24.33
CA THR A 70 -14.15 9.66 -25.75
C THR A 70 -15.48 9.06 -26.19
N GLN A 71 -16.11 8.23 -25.35
CA GLN A 71 -17.44 7.68 -25.58
C GLN A 71 -18.56 8.73 -25.47
N ASN A 72 -18.32 9.84 -24.77
CA ASN A 72 -19.27 10.94 -24.56
C ASN A 72 -18.93 12.20 -25.37
N ASN A 73 -18.36 12.03 -26.57
CA ASN A 73 -18.06 13.13 -27.50
C ASN A 73 -17.17 14.24 -26.88
N GLY A 74 -16.27 13.88 -25.96
CA GLY A 74 -15.37 14.81 -25.28
C GLY A 74 -16.03 15.69 -24.21
N SER A 75 -17.27 15.39 -23.80
CA SER A 75 -18.00 16.15 -22.79
C SER A 75 -18.07 15.41 -21.46
N LEU A 76 -17.87 16.13 -20.35
CA LEU A 76 -18.17 15.61 -19.01
C LEU A 76 -19.67 15.66 -18.69
N THR A 77 -20.47 16.37 -19.48
CA THR A 77 -21.89 16.56 -19.22
C THR A 77 -22.64 15.22 -19.23
N GLY A 78 -23.36 14.94 -18.15
CA GLY A 78 -24.15 13.71 -18.00
C GLY A 78 -23.35 12.47 -17.61
N LEU A 79 -22.02 12.58 -17.45
CA LEU A 79 -21.22 11.55 -16.79
C LEU A 79 -21.28 11.72 -15.27
N THR A 80 -21.42 10.61 -14.56
CA THR A 80 -21.18 10.52 -13.12
C THR A 80 -19.91 9.73 -12.91
N VAL A 81 -18.87 10.41 -12.41
CA VAL A 81 -17.60 9.81 -12.02
C VAL A 81 -17.61 9.71 -10.50
N PRO A 82 -17.76 8.52 -9.91
CA PRO A 82 -17.71 8.38 -8.47
C PRO A 82 -16.26 8.59 -7.99
N GLY A 83 -16.09 9.29 -6.88
CA GLY A 83 -14.89 9.12 -6.07
C GLY A 83 -14.90 7.71 -5.45
N SER A 84 -13.73 7.13 -5.19
CA SER A 84 -13.70 5.94 -4.33
C SER A 84 -14.01 6.37 -2.89
N THR A 85 -14.88 5.64 -2.21
CA THR A 85 -15.22 5.90 -0.82
C THR A 85 -14.60 4.81 0.05
N GLY A 86 -13.39 5.05 0.55
CA GLY A 86 -12.79 4.28 1.63
C GLY A 86 -11.47 3.56 1.29
N PRO A 87 -10.70 3.17 2.33
CA PRO A 87 -9.41 2.52 2.19
C PRO A 87 -9.59 1.02 1.91
N GLY A 88 -9.78 0.66 0.65
CA GLY A 88 -9.89 -0.74 0.22
C GLY A 88 -9.93 -0.85 -1.29
N PRO A 89 -9.61 -2.02 -1.86
CA PRO A 89 -9.71 -2.22 -3.29
C PRO A 89 -11.17 -2.05 -3.71
N THR A 90 -11.47 -0.87 -4.22
CA THR A 90 -12.83 -0.43 -4.51
C THR A 90 -12.91 -0.18 -6.00
N THR A 91 -13.95 -0.72 -6.62
CA THR A 91 -14.26 -0.44 -8.02
C THR A 91 -15.39 0.58 -8.07
N GLY A 92 -15.12 1.75 -8.66
CA GLY A 92 -16.13 2.76 -8.98
C GLY A 92 -16.52 2.67 -10.45
N ASN A 93 -17.82 2.74 -10.75
CA ASN A 93 -18.30 2.74 -12.13
C ASN A 93 -18.51 4.19 -12.60
N ILE A 94 -17.82 4.60 -13.66
CA ILE A 94 -18.18 5.82 -14.38
C ILE A 94 -19.43 5.50 -15.18
N THR A 95 -20.48 6.30 -15.00
CA THR A 95 -21.79 6.04 -15.61
C THR A 95 -22.28 7.22 -16.44
N LYS A 96 -23.10 6.92 -17.45
CA LYS A 96 -23.90 7.88 -18.20
C LYS A 96 -25.36 7.45 -18.08
N GLY A 97 -26.14 8.15 -17.23
CA GLY A 97 -27.43 7.61 -16.78
C GLY A 97 -27.22 6.27 -16.06
N SER A 98 -27.93 5.21 -16.47
CA SER A 98 -27.81 3.87 -15.86
C SER A 98 -26.73 2.98 -16.49
N ALA A 99 -26.04 3.43 -17.55
CA ALA A 99 -25.04 2.62 -18.24
C ALA A 99 -23.64 2.88 -17.67
N THR A 100 -22.90 1.82 -17.36
CA THR A 100 -21.46 1.90 -17.04
C THR A 100 -20.67 2.08 -18.34
N VAL A 101 -19.86 3.14 -18.40
CA VAL A 101 -19.03 3.49 -19.57
C VAL A 101 -17.55 3.18 -19.35
N ALA A 102 -17.10 3.22 -18.10
CA ALA A 102 -15.76 2.83 -17.68
C ALA A 102 -15.75 2.48 -16.19
N THR A 103 -14.68 1.83 -15.71
CA THR A 103 -14.50 1.50 -14.31
C THR A 103 -13.17 2.05 -13.80
N ILE A 104 -13.17 2.52 -12.56
CA ILE A 104 -12.00 2.94 -11.81
C ILE A 104 -11.77 1.88 -10.75
N SER A 105 -10.56 1.34 -10.66
CA SER A 105 -10.16 0.46 -9.55
C SER A 105 -9.03 1.12 -8.79
N VAL A 106 -9.13 1.13 -7.47
CA VAL A 106 -8.10 1.68 -6.58
C VAL A 106 -7.45 0.56 -5.77
N SER A 107 -6.19 0.76 -5.41
CA SER A 107 -5.42 -0.11 -4.53
C SER A 107 -5.85 0.05 -3.07
N GLN A 108 -5.49 -0.91 -2.23
CA GLN A 108 -5.80 -0.83 -0.79
C GLN A 108 -5.19 0.43 -0.17
N GLY A 109 -5.95 1.13 0.65
CA GLY A 109 -5.50 2.35 1.35
C GLY A 109 -5.53 3.61 0.50
N VAL A 110 -5.71 3.50 -0.83
CA VAL A 110 -5.81 4.64 -1.75
C VAL A 110 -7.27 5.09 -1.88
N THR A 111 -7.48 6.40 -1.80
CA THR A 111 -8.75 7.06 -2.12
C THR A 111 -8.54 8.02 -3.28
N VAL A 112 -9.39 7.95 -4.30
CA VAL A 112 -9.37 8.82 -5.47
C VAL A 112 -10.66 9.65 -5.49
N ALA A 113 -10.51 10.96 -5.44
CA ALA A 113 -11.60 11.92 -5.59
C ALA A 113 -11.57 12.53 -6.99
N PHE A 114 -12.74 12.80 -7.53
CA PHE A 114 -12.93 13.46 -8.82
C PHE A 114 -13.72 14.75 -8.63
N ALA A 115 -13.27 15.84 -9.25
CA ALA A 115 -14.02 17.08 -9.34
C ALA A 115 -13.96 17.62 -10.77
N ALA A 116 -15.06 18.20 -11.25
CA ALA A 116 -15.15 18.77 -12.60
C ALA A 116 -15.60 20.24 -12.53
N THR A 117 -15.01 21.07 -13.38
CA THR A 117 -15.40 22.47 -13.61
C THR A 117 -15.53 22.69 -15.12
N GLY A 118 -16.77 22.73 -15.62
CA GLY A 118 -17.00 22.75 -17.07
C GLY A 118 -16.54 21.42 -17.70
N ASN A 119 -15.62 21.50 -18.67
CA ASN A 119 -14.99 20.33 -19.29
C ASN A 119 -13.61 20.00 -18.69
N ASP A 120 -13.11 20.81 -17.77
CA ASP A 120 -11.90 20.50 -17.03
C ASP A 120 -12.23 19.68 -15.79
N TYR A 121 -11.28 18.84 -15.37
CA TYR A 121 -11.41 18.02 -14.19
C TYR A 121 -10.09 17.89 -13.43
N THR A 122 -10.22 17.61 -12.14
CA THR A 122 -9.12 17.26 -11.25
C THR A 122 -9.36 15.87 -10.67
N ILE A 123 -8.28 15.10 -10.57
CA ILE A 123 -8.27 13.81 -9.87
C ILE A 123 -7.29 13.94 -8.72
N THR A 124 -7.78 13.73 -7.50
CA THR A 124 -6.99 13.82 -6.28
C THR A 124 -6.86 12.42 -5.68
N GLY A 125 -5.65 11.89 -5.61
CA GLY A 125 -5.33 10.64 -4.95
C GLY A 125 -4.75 10.89 -3.57
N THR A 126 -5.19 10.11 -2.60
CA THR A 126 -4.75 10.17 -1.20
C THR A 126 -4.49 8.76 -0.68
N HIS A 127 -3.60 8.61 0.30
CA HIS A 127 -3.39 7.33 1.00
C HIS A 127 -3.56 7.52 2.51
N ALA A 128 -4.27 6.61 3.17
CA ALA A 128 -4.61 6.73 4.60
C ALA A 128 -3.37 6.93 5.50
N ASP A 129 -2.24 6.34 5.13
CA ASP A 129 -0.99 6.40 5.89
C ASP A 129 0.01 7.51 5.44
N LEU A 130 -0.29 8.28 4.39
CA LEU A 130 0.58 9.38 3.92
C LEU A 130 0.23 10.74 4.57
N GLY A 131 -0.85 10.82 5.34
CA GLY A 131 -1.32 12.09 5.90
C GLY A 131 -1.99 12.96 4.84
N ALA A 132 -1.84 14.28 4.95
CA ALA A 132 -2.40 15.26 4.01
C ALA A 132 -1.53 15.49 2.76
N ASP A 133 -0.85 14.44 2.31
CA ASP A 133 0.04 14.44 1.13
C ASP A 133 -0.76 13.92 -0.06
N ASP A 134 -1.36 14.86 -0.80
CA ASP A 134 -2.35 14.58 -1.85
C ASP A 134 -1.68 14.66 -3.23
N TYR A 135 -1.80 13.60 -4.03
CA TYR A 135 -1.36 13.65 -5.43
C TYR A 135 -2.50 14.14 -6.32
N VAL A 136 -2.30 15.25 -7.03
CA VAL A 136 -3.35 15.90 -7.83
C VAL A 136 -2.97 15.93 -9.30
N TYR A 137 -3.86 15.42 -10.16
CA TYR A 137 -3.84 15.63 -11.60
C TYR A 137 -4.88 16.67 -12.01
N THR A 138 -4.51 17.58 -12.91
CA THR A 138 -5.39 18.62 -13.47
C THR A 138 -5.43 18.53 -15.00
N SER A 139 -6.62 18.42 -15.58
CA SER A 139 -6.78 18.24 -17.03
C SER A 139 -6.51 19.50 -17.86
N SER A 140 -6.76 20.69 -17.30
CA SER A 140 -6.69 21.96 -18.05
C SER A 140 -5.27 22.30 -18.53
N ASN A 141 -4.26 21.84 -17.80
CA ASN A 141 -2.85 22.02 -18.11
C ASN A 141 -2.08 20.68 -18.21
N GLY A 142 -2.75 19.55 -18.01
CA GLY A 142 -2.15 18.22 -17.98
C GLY A 142 -1.11 18.02 -16.87
N SER A 143 -1.11 18.87 -15.84
CA SER A 143 -0.15 18.82 -14.74
C SER A 143 -0.52 17.75 -13.71
N SER A 144 0.50 17.10 -13.15
CA SER A 144 0.35 16.23 -11.99
C SER A 144 1.47 16.46 -10.99
N ALA A 145 1.13 16.56 -9.70
CA ALA A 145 2.09 16.81 -8.63
C ALA A 145 1.60 16.25 -7.29
N TRP A 146 2.56 16.01 -6.39
CA TRP A 146 2.36 15.88 -4.95
C TRP A 146 2.18 17.26 -4.31
#